data_AF-X1JQE2-F1
#
_entry.id   AF-X1JQE2-F1
#
_cell.length_a   1.000
_cell.length_b   1.000
_cell.length_c   1.000
_cell.angle_alpha   90.00
_cell.angle_beta   90.00
_cell.angle_gamma   90.00
#
_symmetry.space_group_name_H-M   'P 1'
#
loop_
_entity.id
_entity.type
_entity.pdbx_description
1 polymer ?
#
loop_
_entity_poly.entity_id
_entity_poly.type
_entity_poly.pdbx_seq_one_letter_code
_entity_poly.pdbx_strand_id
1 'polypeptide(L)'
;VDIRRMYRQGVLTEKEVFESYKDHGYSDINATRMSEFTIRQTLATLSKFTSGDIVKAFTSRMIGRAEAISLLDGIGIRREDASYIVNTAEYKRLWAFTDQQIAGIRNLYKKRVYNENQTRDKLSRLNLPAEQITVLMQQWLYEKVEELDATWTTAQTLTFLKKELITEGRARKELDLNGYDSEHIDIYIRNIKWTK
;
A
#
# COMPACT_ATOMS: atom_id res chain seq x y z
N VAL A 1 31.60 -33.77 -14.40
CA VAL A 1 31.90 -33.21 -13.07
C VAL A 1 31.06 -31.94 -12.88
N ASP A 2 30.52 -31.66 -11.68
CA ASP A 2 29.72 -30.43 -11.45
C ASP A 2 30.62 -29.25 -11.09
N ILE A 3 31.15 -28.60 -12.13
CA ILE A 3 32.07 -27.46 -12.03
C ILE A 3 31.45 -26.32 -11.21
N ARG A 4 30.13 -26.07 -11.35
CA ARG A 4 29.43 -24.99 -10.67
C ARG A 4 29.35 -25.23 -9.16
N ARG A 5 29.00 -26.45 -8.75
CA ARG A 5 28.93 -26.82 -7.33
C ARG A 5 30.32 -26.82 -6.69
N MET A 6 31.34 -27.28 -7.40
CA MET A 6 32.71 -27.29 -6.89
C MET A 6 33.26 -25.87 -6.69
N TYR A 7 33.02 -24.95 -7.64
CA TYR A 7 33.35 -23.53 -7.45
C TYR A 7 32.58 -22.91 -6.28
N ARG A 8 31.27 -23.17 -6.17
CA ARG A 8 30.45 -22.70 -5.03
C ARG A 8 30.95 -23.18 -3.67
N GLN A 9 31.52 -24.39 -3.60
CA GLN A 9 32.07 -24.96 -2.37
C GLN A 9 33.52 -24.55 -2.12
N GLY A 10 34.12 -23.70 -2.96
CA GLY A 10 35.51 -23.26 -2.84
C GLY A 10 36.54 -24.33 -3.21
N VAL A 11 36.12 -25.41 -3.89
CA VAL A 11 36.99 -26.51 -4.33
C VAL A 11 37.78 -26.12 -5.59
N LEU A 12 37.21 -25.25 -6.44
CA LEU A 12 37.86 -24.71 -7.63
C LEU A 12 38.04 -23.19 -7.48
N THR A 13 39.18 -22.70 -7.96
CA THR A 13 39.45 -21.29 -8.24
C THR A 13 38.87 -20.87 -9.59
N GLU A 14 38.79 -19.57 -9.87
CA GLU A 14 38.30 -19.05 -11.16
C GLU A 14 39.09 -19.61 -12.36
N LYS A 15 40.41 -19.72 -12.20
CA LYS A 15 41.30 -20.31 -13.22
C LYS A 15 40.98 -21.78 -13.42
N GLU A 16 40.78 -22.55 -12.35
CA GLU A 16 40.46 -23.98 -12.43
C GLU A 16 39.06 -24.24 -13.00
N VAL A 17 38.11 -23.32 -12.84
CA VAL A 17 36.82 -23.37 -13.55
C VAL A 17 37.01 -23.27 -15.05
N PHE A 18 37.88 -22.35 -15.51
CA PHE A 18 38.21 -22.21 -16.93
C PHE A 18 38.89 -23.45 -17.50
N GLU A 19 39.94 -23.94 -16.84
CA GLU A 19 40.62 -25.17 -17.25
C GLU A 19 39.67 -26.37 -17.24
N SER A 20 38.78 -26.46 -16.24
CA SER A 20 37.77 -27.52 -16.20
C SER A 20 36.86 -27.47 -17.43
N TYR A 21 36.44 -26.28 -17.90
CA TYR A 21 35.65 -26.17 -19.13
C TYR A 21 36.46 -26.57 -20.37
N LYS A 22 37.75 -26.21 -20.43
CA LYS A 22 38.64 -26.66 -21.51
C LYS A 22 38.80 -28.17 -21.55
N ASP A 23 38.98 -28.81 -20.40
CA ASP A 23 39.09 -30.27 -20.27
C ASP A 23 37.83 -31.00 -20.74
N HIS A 24 36.67 -30.33 -20.68
CA HIS A 24 35.40 -30.83 -21.22
C HIS A 24 35.23 -30.54 -22.73
N GLY A 25 36.27 -30.08 -23.42
CA GLY A 25 36.30 -29.89 -24.87
C GLY A 25 35.75 -28.55 -25.36
N TYR A 26 35.54 -27.57 -24.48
CA TYR A 26 35.15 -26.23 -24.90
C TYR A 26 36.33 -25.50 -25.57
N SER A 27 36.04 -24.74 -26.63
CA SER A 27 37.01 -23.78 -27.18
C SER A 27 37.34 -22.69 -26.16
N ASP A 28 38.50 -22.05 -26.27
CA ASP A 28 38.94 -21.00 -25.35
C ASP A 28 37.87 -19.90 -25.17
N ILE A 29 37.24 -19.44 -26.25
CA ILE A 29 36.17 -18.44 -26.20
C ILE A 29 34.98 -18.92 -25.36
N ASN A 30 34.56 -20.16 -25.56
CA ASN A 30 33.38 -20.69 -24.86
C ASN A 30 33.72 -21.06 -23.40
N ALA A 31 34.93 -21.55 -23.14
CA ALA A 31 35.42 -21.79 -21.78
C ALA A 31 35.47 -20.49 -20.98
N THR A 32 35.94 -19.38 -21.57
CA THR A 32 35.93 -18.06 -20.93
C THR A 32 34.50 -17.63 -20.57
N ARG A 33 33.58 -17.68 -21.53
CA ARG A 33 32.17 -17.29 -21.30
C ARG A 33 31.49 -18.13 -20.22
N MET A 34 31.72 -19.44 -20.24
CA MET A 34 31.14 -20.37 -19.25
C MET A 34 31.72 -20.17 -17.85
N SER A 35 33.00 -19.81 -17.76
CA SER A 35 33.66 -19.49 -16.49
C SER A 35 33.11 -18.21 -15.90
N GLU A 36 33.06 -17.13 -16.69
CA GLU A 36 32.47 -15.85 -16.27
C GLU A 36 31.02 -16.03 -15.80
N PHE A 37 30.23 -16.81 -16.54
CA PHE A 37 28.86 -17.13 -16.15
C PHE A 37 28.79 -17.85 -14.81
N THR A 38 29.61 -18.89 -14.61
CA THR A 38 29.62 -19.71 -13.39
C THR A 38 30.03 -18.91 -12.16
N ILE A 39 31.04 -18.04 -12.32
CA ILE A 39 31.53 -17.16 -11.26
C ILE A 39 30.44 -16.16 -10.86
N ARG A 40 29.89 -15.42 -11.84
CA ARG A 40 28.81 -14.46 -11.61
C ARG A 40 27.58 -15.09 -10.96
N GLN A 41 27.15 -16.25 -11.45
CA GLN A 41 26.01 -16.97 -10.90
C GLN A 41 26.26 -17.41 -9.45
N THR A 42 27.48 -17.85 -9.14
CA THR A 42 27.83 -18.32 -7.80
C THR A 42 27.95 -17.17 -6.81
N LEU A 43 28.61 -16.08 -7.19
CA LEU A 43 28.71 -14.87 -6.38
C LEU A 43 27.32 -14.26 -6.11
N ALA A 44 26.44 -14.24 -7.11
CA ALA A 44 25.04 -13.84 -6.92
C ALA A 44 24.34 -14.69 -5.84
N THR A 45 24.55 -16.01 -5.84
CA THR A 45 23.98 -16.91 -4.80
C THR A 45 24.64 -16.78 -3.42
N LEU A 46 25.92 -16.41 -3.35
CA LEU A 46 26.64 -16.23 -2.08
C LEU A 46 26.37 -14.86 -1.43
N SER A 47 26.00 -13.83 -2.21
CA SER A 47 25.75 -12.48 -1.70
C SER A 47 24.54 -12.33 -0.78
N LYS A 48 23.71 -13.38 -0.61
CA LYS A 48 22.45 -13.44 0.16
C LYS A 48 21.37 -12.40 -0.22
N PHE A 49 21.70 -11.35 -0.95
CA PHE A 49 20.74 -10.36 -1.41
C PHE A 49 20.14 -10.79 -2.75
N THR A 50 18.84 -11.11 -2.74
CA THR A 50 18.09 -11.25 -3.98
C THR A 50 17.84 -9.87 -4.60
N SER A 51 17.48 -9.83 -5.89
CA SER A 51 17.02 -8.58 -6.53
C SER A 51 15.85 -7.94 -5.77
N GLY A 52 14.95 -8.76 -5.23
CA GLY A 52 13.85 -8.32 -4.38
C GLY A 52 14.31 -7.65 -3.08
N ASP A 53 15.32 -8.23 -2.41
CA ASP A 53 15.88 -7.66 -1.18
C ASP A 53 16.54 -6.30 -1.43
N ILE A 54 17.26 -6.17 -2.55
CA ILE A 54 17.92 -4.92 -2.95
C ILE A 54 16.87 -3.84 -3.24
N VAL A 55 15.83 -4.18 -4.02
CA VAL A 55 14.72 -3.26 -4.31
C VAL A 55 13.98 -2.86 -3.03
N LYS A 56 13.77 -3.80 -2.10
CA LYS A 56 13.15 -3.53 -0.79
C LYS A 56 14.01 -2.60 0.07
N ALA A 57 15.32 -2.84 0.14
CA ALA A 57 16.25 -1.97 0.87
C ALA A 57 16.27 -0.56 0.27
N PHE A 58 16.29 -0.44 -1.06
CA PHE A 58 16.22 0.84 -1.76
C PHE A 58 14.91 1.59 -1.46
N THR A 59 13.77 0.94 -1.69
CA THR A 59 12.44 1.54 -1.44
C THR A 59 12.20 1.91 0.02
N SER A 60 12.87 1.22 0.96
CA SER A 60 12.84 1.52 2.40
C SER A 60 13.88 2.57 2.83
N ARG A 61 14.60 3.20 1.88
CA ARG A 61 15.68 4.19 2.12
C ARG A 61 16.88 3.67 2.93
N MET A 62 17.08 2.35 2.96
CA MET A 62 18.25 1.76 3.62
C MET A 62 19.53 1.91 2.79
N ILE A 63 19.38 1.95 1.46
CA ILE A 63 20.47 2.12 0.50
C ILE A 63 20.12 3.19 -0.54
N GLY A 64 21.15 3.81 -1.11
CA GLY A 64 20.99 4.81 -2.16
C GLY A 64 20.78 4.22 -3.56
N ARG A 65 20.42 5.06 -4.53
CA ARG A 65 20.26 4.67 -5.95
C ARG A 65 21.52 4.03 -6.53
N ALA A 66 22.68 4.65 -6.33
CA ALA A 66 23.95 4.18 -6.89
C ALA A 66 24.34 2.80 -6.30
N GLU A 67 24.14 2.63 -5.00
CA GLU A 67 24.39 1.38 -4.28
C GLU A 67 23.43 0.27 -4.75
N ALA A 68 22.14 0.56 -4.89
CA ALA A 68 21.16 -0.39 -5.41
C ALA A 68 21.53 -0.86 -6.82
N ILE A 69 21.92 0.05 -7.72
CA ILE A 69 22.38 -0.31 -9.07
C ILE A 69 23.63 -1.19 -9.00
N SER A 70 24.60 -0.85 -8.14
CA SER A 70 25.83 -1.62 -7.98
C SER A 70 25.57 -3.03 -7.43
N LEU A 71 24.63 -3.18 -6.51
CA LEU A 71 24.26 -4.50 -5.96
C LEU A 71 23.51 -5.34 -6.99
N LEU A 72 22.61 -4.74 -7.79
CA LEU A 72 21.93 -5.43 -8.88
C LEU A 72 22.93 -5.88 -9.96
N ASP A 73 23.91 -5.04 -10.29
CA ASP A 73 25.04 -5.39 -11.18
C ASP A 73 25.89 -6.54 -10.60
N GLY A 74 26.18 -6.48 -9.30
CA GLY A 74 26.90 -7.53 -8.57
C GLY A 74 26.22 -8.91 -8.57
N ILE A 75 24.89 -8.96 -8.69
CA ILE A 75 24.13 -10.22 -8.85
C ILE A 75 23.83 -10.58 -10.32
N GLY A 76 24.42 -9.86 -11.27
CA GLY A 76 24.38 -10.17 -12.70
C GLY A 76 23.29 -9.48 -13.53
N ILE A 77 22.61 -8.47 -12.98
CA ILE A 77 21.64 -7.65 -13.73
C ILE A 77 22.42 -6.53 -14.43
N ARG A 78 22.25 -6.39 -15.75
CA ARG A 78 22.97 -5.37 -16.51
C ARG A 78 22.66 -3.97 -15.98
N ARG A 79 23.61 -3.05 -16.01
CA ARG A 79 23.44 -1.69 -15.46
C ARG A 79 22.23 -0.95 -16.00
N GLU A 80 21.93 -1.10 -17.29
CA GLU A 80 20.75 -0.52 -17.93
C GLU A 80 19.45 -1.05 -17.30
N ASP A 81 19.35 -2.36 -17.11
CA ASP A 81 18.21 -3.03 -16.49
C ASP A 81 18.11 -2.69 -15.01
N ALA A 82 19.24 -2.64 -14.30
CA ALA A 82 19.32 -2.23 -12.90
C ALA A 82 18.83 -0.79 -12.70
N SER A 83 19.24 0.13 -13.59
CA SER A 83 18.77 1.52 -13.59
C SER A 83 17.26 1.59 -13.83
N TYR A 84 16.75 0.81 -14.79
CA TYR A 84 15.32 0.73 -15.05
C TYR A 84 14.53 0.20 -13.83
N ILE A 85 14.99 -0.90 -13.22
CA ILE A 85 14.38 -1.48 -12.00
C ILE A 85 14.31 -0.46 -10.87
N VAL A 86 15.41 0.23 -10.59
CA VAL A 86 15.47 1.23 -9.51
C VAL A 86 14.57 2.43 -9.82
N ASN A 87 14.50 2.88 -11.07
CA ASN A 87 13.56 3.92 -11.49
C ASN A 87 12.10 3.50 -11.28
N THR A 88 11.72 2.30 -11.75
CA THR A 88 10.36 1.79 -11.57
C THR A 88 10.01 1.64 -10.09
N ALA A 89 10.94 1.17 -9.27
CA ALA A 89 10.75 1.04 -7.83
C ALA A 89 10.51 2.40 -7.17
N GLU A 90 11.24 3.45 -7.57
CA GLU A 90 11.05 4.81 -7.08
C GLU A 90 9.69 5.38 -7.50
N TYR A 91 9.27 5.18 -8.75
CA TYR A 91 7.92 5.56 -9.20
C TYR A 91 6.82 4.88 -8.38
N LYS A 92 6.93 3.56 -8.16
CA LYS A 92 5.99 2.81 -7.32
C LYS A 92 5.97 3.32 -5.88
N ARG A 93 7.12 3.68 -5.32
CA ARG A 93 7.22 4.25 -3.97
C ARG A 93 6.52 5.61 -3.87
N LEU A 94 6.70 6.48 -4.87
CA LEU A 94 6.02 7.76 -4.94
C LEU A 94 4.51 7.59 -5.08
N TRP A 95 4.07 6.65 -5.92
CA TRP A 95 2.66 6.30 -6.06
C TRP A 95 2.06 5.78 -4.77
N ALA A 96 2.70 4.82 -4.11
CA ALA A 96 2.22 4.28 -2.84
C ALA A 96 2.12 5.37 -1.75
N PHE A 97 3.04 6.32 -1.72
CA PHE A 97 2.96 7.47 -0.83
C PHE A 97 1.75 8.36 -1.14
N THR A 98 1.53 8.69 -2.43
CA THR A 98 0.35 9.44 -2.86
C THR A 98 -0.94 8.71 -2.51
N ASP A 99 -1.03 7.41 -2.73
CA ASP A 99 -2.19 6.58 -2.36
C ASP A 99 -2.46 6.61 -0.85
N GLN A 100 -1.40 6.57 -0.03
CA GLN A 100 -1.53 6.73 1.42
C GLN A 100 -2.07 8.11 1.81
N GLN A 101 -1.62 9.18 1.14
CA GLN A 101 -2.15 10.53 1.35
C GLN A 101 -3.62 10.62 0.94
N ILE A 102 -3.99 10.05 -0.21
CA ILE A 102 -5.38 9.97 -0.69
C ILE A 102 -6.25 9.23 0.33
N ALA A 103 -5.80 8.10 0.85
CA ALA A 103 -6.52 7.32 1.87
C ALA A 103 -6.71 8.10 3.18
N GLY A 104 -5.69 8.87 3.61
CA GLY A 104 -5.79 9.75 4.77
C GLY A 104 -6.81 10.87 4.56
N ILE A 105 -6.79 11.53 3.40
CA ILE A 105 -7.75 12.58 3.03
C ILE A 105 -9.17 12.01 2.96
N ARG A 106 -9.37 10.84 2.33
CA ARG A 106 -10.64 10.12 2.28
C ARG A 106 -11.21 9.88 3.68
N ASN A 107 -10.38 9.42 4.61
CA ASN A 107 -10.81 9.17 5.99
C ASN A 107 -11.29 10.45 6.69
N LEU A 108 -10.55 11.55 6.52
CA LEU A 108 -10.92 12.85 7.09
C LEU A 108 -12.20 13.42 6.45
N TYR A 109 -12.39 13.21 5.14
CA TYR A 109 -13.63 13.57 4.44
C TYR A 109 -14.82 12.73 4.94
N LYS A 110 -14.66 11.41 5.06
CA LYS A 110 -15.69 10.50 5.58
C LYS A 110 -16.11 10.87 7.01
N LYS A 111 -15.16 11.27 7.86
CA LYS A 111 -15.40 11.73 9.23
C LYS A 111 -15.90 13.18 9.34
N ARG A 112 -16.24 13.82 8.22
CA ARG A 112 -16.70 15.22 8.13
C ARG A 112 -15.70 16.25 8.69
N VAL A 113 -14.43 15.87 8.92
CA VAL A 113 -13.36 16.79 9.31
C VAL A 113 -13.03 17.73 8.14
N TYR A 114 -13.12 17.22 6.91
CA TYR A 114 -13.07 18.03 5.70
C TYR A 114 -14.44 18.05 5.01
N ASN A 115 -14.83 19.22 4.52
CA ASN A 115 -15.91 19.35 3.56
C ASN A 115 -15.41 19.08 2.13
N GLU A 116 -16.33 19.09 1.15
CA GLU A 116 -15.99 18.82 -0.25
C GLU A 116 -14.91 19.75 -0.80
N ASN A 117 -15.05 21.07 -0.63
CA ASN A 117 -14.08 22.05 -1.13
C ASN A 117 -12.69 21.83 -0.51
N GLN A 118 -12.63 21.66 0.81
CA GLN A 118 -11.38 21.37 1.52
C GLN A 118 -10.73 20.06 1.04
N THR A 119 -11.54 19.04 0.77
CA THR A 119 -11.05 17.74 0.29
C THR A 119 -10.47 17.86 -1.11
N ARG A 120 -11.17 18.56 -2.02
CA ARG A 120 -10.68 18.84 -3.39
C ARG A 120 -9.38 19.65 -3.37
N ASP A 121 -9.28 20.67 -2.52
CA ASP A 121 -8.07 21.47 -2.35
C ASP A 121 -6.89 20.62 -1.87
N LYS A 122 -7.10 19.72 -0.90
CA LYS A 122 -6.06 18.82 -0.40
C LYS A 122 -5.61 17.83 -1.46
N LEU A 123 -6.53 17.28 -2.26
CA LEU A 123 -6.21 16.38 -3.37
C LEU A 123 -5.47 17.09 -4.50
N SER A 124 -5.84 18.33 -4.83
CA SER A 124 -5.16 19.14 -5.85
C SER A 124 -3.70 19.40 -5.48
N ARG A 125 -3.38 19.59 -4.19
CA ARG A 125 -2.00 19.75 -3.70
C ARG A 125 -1.13 18.49 -3.85
N LEU A 126 -1.74 17.33 -4.12
CA LEU A 126 -1.03 16.11 -4.50
C LEU A 126 -0.71 16.06 -6.00
N ASN A 127 -0.98 17.14 -6.75
CA ASN A 127 -0.84 17.24 -8.21
C ASN A 127 -1.65 16.19 -8.99
N LEU A 128 -2.80 15.77 -8.44
CA LEU A 128 -3.71 14.86 -9.13
C LEU A 128 -4.44 15.59 -10.28
N PRO A 129 -4.67 14.95 -11.43
CA PRO A 129 -5.52 15.47 -12.49
C PRO A 129 -6.92 15.79 -11.96
N ALA A 130 -7.52 16.89 -12.44
CA ALA A 130 -8.86 17.32 -12.02
C ALA A 130 -9.92 16.22 -12.19
N GLU A 131 -9.85 15.46 -13.28
CA GLU A 131 -10.75 14.33 -13.54
C GLU A 131 -10.63 13.24 -12.47
N GLN A 132 -9.40 12.90 -12.06
CA GLN A 132 -9.18 11.92 -10.99
C GLN A 132 -9.76 12.40 -9.67
N ILE A 133 -9.63 13.69 -9.35
CA ILE A 133 -10.25 14.28 -8.15
C ILE A 133 -11.77 14.14 -8.22
N THR A 134 -12.38 14.42 -9.38
CA THR A 134 -13.82 14.27 -9.58
C THR A 134 -14.28 12.83 -9.34
N VAL A 135 -13.58 11.85 -9.93
CA VAL A 135 -13.88 10.42 -9.73
C VAL A 135 -13.76 10.02 -8.26
N LEU A 136 -12.68 10.43 -7.57
CA LEU A 136 -12.50 10.16 -6.14
C LEU A 136 -13.63 10.76 -5.30
N MET A 137 -14.02 12.00 -5.56
CA MET A 137 -15.10 12.66 -4.83
C MET A 137 -16.46 12.00 -5.08
N GLN A 138 -16.75 11.58 -6.32
CA GLN A 138 -17.95 10.82 -6.65
C GLN A 138 -17.98 9.48 -5.93
N GLN A 139 -16.86 8.75 -5.92
CA GLN A 139 -16.74 7.49 -5.21
C GLN A 139 -17.00 7.71 -3.71
N TRP A 140 -16.39 8.73 -3.10
CA TRP A 140 -16.50 8.97 -1.67
C TRP A 140 -17.83 9.56 -1.23
N LEU A 141 -18.60 10.15 -2.14
CA LEU A 141 -19.95 10.66 -1.86
C LEU A 141 -20.85 9.54 -1.31
N TYR A 142 -20.78 8.35 -1.92
CA TYR A 142 -21.56 7.17 -1.51
C TYR A 142 -20.92 6.40 -0.35
N GLU A 143 -19.62 6.59 -0.11
CA GLU A 143 -18.90 5.98 1.01
C GLU A 143 -18.92 6.84 2.27
N LYS A 144 -19.53 8.03 2.21
CA LYS A 144 -19.90 8.83 3.36
C LYS A 144 -20.89 7.99 4.13
N VAL A 145 -20.36 7.11 4.98
CA VAL A 145 -21.13 6.31 5.89
C VAL A 145 -21.97 7.33 6.63
N GLU A 146 -23.29 7.20 6.55
CA GLU A 146 -24.13 7.55 7.68
C GLU A 146 -23.63 6.69 8.84
N GLU A 147 -22.48 7.01 9.44
CA GLU A 147 -22.36 6.81 10.86
C GLU A 147 -23.44 7.72 11.38
N LEU A 148 -24.61 7.09 11.59
CA LEU A 148 -25.81 7.63 12.21
C LEU A 148 -25.34 8.74 13.12
N ASP A 149 -25.68 10.00 12.82
CA ASP A 149 -25.29 11.15 13.65
C ASP A 149 -25.40 10.69 15.10
N ALA A 150 -24.28 10.64 15.84
CA ALA A 150 -24.16 9.84 17.07
C ALA A 150 -25.50 9.81 17.83
N THR A 151 -26.19 8.67 17.74
CA THR A 151 -27.57 8.63 18.22
C THR A 151 -27.56 8.81 19.72
N TRP A 152 -28.55 9.51 20.22
CA TRP A 152 -28.80 9.45 21.66
C TRP A 152 -29.31 8.05 21.98
N THR A 153 -28.89 7.52 23.13
CA THR A 153 -29.49 6.27 23.63
C THR A 153 -31.01 6.46 23.75
N THR A 154 -31.78 5.37 23.65
CA THR A 154 -33.24 5.41 23.83
C THR A 154 -33.63 6.25 25.06
N ALA A 155 -32.95 6.05 26.20
CA ALA A 155 -33.21 6.81 27.42
C ALA A 155 -32.95 8.32 27.29
N GLN A 156 -31.86 8.71 26.63
CA GLN A 156 -31.53 10.12 26.37
C GLN A 156 -32.57 10.75 25.43
N THR A 157 -32.92 10.09 24.32
CA THR A 157 -33.92 10.55 23.35
C THR A 157 -35.28 10.80 24.02
N LEU A 158 -35.75 9.83 24.81
CA LEU A 158 -37.02 9.94 25.54
C LEU A 158 -36.97 11.05 26.60
N THR A 159 -35.84 11.20 27.31
CA THR A 159 -35.64 12.28 28.28
C THR A 159 -35.66 13.65 27.62
N PHE A 160 -35.00 13.82 26.48
CA PHE A 160 -34.95 15.08 25.75
C PHE A 160 -36.30 15.44 25.15
N LEU A 161 -37.05 14.46 24.63
CA LEU A 161 -38.42 14.68 24.16
C LEU A 161 -39.33 15.11 25.31
N LYS A 162 -39.27 14.42 26.46
CA LYS A 162 -40.07 14.76 27.64
C LYS A 162 -39.78 16.16 28.17
N LYS A 163 -38.51 16.59 28.11
CA LYS A 163 -38.05 17.94 28.47
C LYS A 163 -38.27 18.99 27.36
N GLU A 164 -38.88 18.61 26.24
CA GLU A 164 -39.10 19.47 25.07
C GLU A 164 -37.83 20.07 24.47
N LEU A 165 -36.67 19.44 24.71
CA LEU A 165 -35.38 19.86 24.14
C LEU A 165 -35.24 19.46 22.67
N ILE A 166 -36.07 18.51 22.20
CA ILE A 166 -36.13 18.06 20.81
C ILE A 166 -37.60 17.87 20.39
N THR A 167 -37.85 17.92 19.08
CA THR A 167 -39.18 17.69 18.51
C THR A 167 -39.52 16.20 18.45
N GLU A 168 -40.82 15.87 18.38
CA GLU A 168 -41.27 14.49 18.16
C GLU A 168 -40.68 13.90 16.87
N GLY A 169 -40.64 14.66 15.78
CA GLY A 169 -40.03 14.23 14.52
C GLY A 169 -38.55 13.88 14.66
N ARG A 170 -37.79 14.64 15.47
CA ARG A 170 -36.39 14.29 15.77
C ARG A 170 -36.30 13.04 16.64
N ALA A 171 -37.14 12.91 17.67
CA ALA A 171 -37.15 11.73 18.54
C ALA A 171 -37.50 10.45 17.78
N ARG A 172 -38.46 10.50 16.85
CA ARG A 172 -38.81 9.37 15.98
C ARG A 172 -37.63 8.93 15.11
N LYS A 173 -36.91 9.90 14.51
CA LYS A 173 -35.70 9.62 13.73
C LYS A 173 -34.62 8.95 14.58
N GLU A 174 -34.36 9.43 15.80
CA GLU A 174 -33.38 8.81 16.71
C GLU A 174 -33.74 7.37 17.10
N LEU A 175 -35.03 7.09 17.36
CA LEU A 175 -35.48 5.74 17.71
C LEU A 175 -35.42 4.78 16.50
N ASP A 176 -35.71 5.27 15.30
CA ASP A 176 -35.54 4.51 14.05
C ASP A 176 -34.06 4.16 13.82
N LEU A 177 -33.16 5.13 13.98
CA LEU A 177 -31.71 4.92 13.88
C LEU A 177 -31.17 3.99 15.00
N ASN A 178 -31.83 3.91 16.14
CA ASN A 178 -31.53 2.95 17.22
C ASN A 178 -32.13 1.55 16.96
N GLY A 179 -32.81 1.34 15.83
CA GLY A 179 -33.30 0.04 15.38
C GLY A 179 -34.72 -0.34 15.81
N TYR A 180 -35.54 0.61 16.27
CA TYR A 180 -36.95 0.35 16.58
C TYR A 180 -37.82 0.47 15.33
N ASP A 181 -38.81 -0.41 15.20
CA ASP A 181 -39.85 -0.27 14.17
C ASP A 181 -40.88 0.82 14.54
N SER A 182 -41.77 1.13 13.58
CA SER A 182 -42.78 2.18 13.75
C SER A 182 -43.76 1.91 14.90
N GLU A 183 -44.07 0.65 15.21
CA GLU A 183 -44.98 0.29 16.29
C GLU A 183 -44.36 0.60 17.66
N HIS A 184 -43.11 0.17 17.87
CA HIS A 184 -42.38 0.43 19.11
C HIS A 184 -42.15 1.93 19.31
N ILE A 185 -41.80 2.66 18.25
CA ILE A 185 -41.65 4.11 18.29
C ILE A 185 -42.95 4.77 18.76
N ASP A 186 -44.09 4.40 18.18
CA ASP A 186 -45.39 4.95 18.56
C ASP A 186 -45.73 4.71 20.04
N ILE A 187 -45.43 3.52 20.56
CA ILE A 187 -45.64 3.19 21.98
C ILE A 187 -44.79 4.12 22.87
N TYR A 188 -43.50 4.30 22.56
CA TYR A 188 -42.62 5.19 23.33
C TYR A 188 -43.10 6.64 23.31
N ILE A 189 -43.52 7.15 22.15
CA ILE A 189 -44.01 8.52 22.01
C ILE A 189 -45.32 8.72 22.78
N ARG A 190 -46.26 7.77 22.70
CA ARG A 190 -47.53 7.83 23.45
C ARG A 190 -47.29 7.79 24.96
N ASN A 191 -46.38 6.94 25.43
CA ASN A 191 -46.05 6.82 26.85
C ASN A 191 -45.58 8.16 27.45
N ILE A 192 -44.72 8.89 26.73
CA ILE A 192 -44.25 10.22 27.17
C ILE A 192 -45.40 11.23 27.21
N LYS A 193 -46.23 11.29 26.16
CA LYS A 193 -47.36 12.23 26.09
C LYS A 193 -48.41 12.00 27.15
N TRP A 194 -48.59 10.76 27.62
CA TRP A 194 -49.55 10.41 28.66
C TRP A 194 -49.10 10.82 30.08
N THR A 195 -47.79 11.09 30.26
CA THR A 195 -47.24 11.60 31.54
C THR A 195 -47.18 13.13 31.66
N LYS A 196 -47.85 13.86 30.77
CA LYS A 196 -47.97 15.33 30.77
C LYS A 196 -49.38 15.73 31.20
#